data_AF-A0A357KPW0-F1
#
_entry.id   AF-A0A357KPW0-F1
#
_cell.length_a   1.000
_cell.length_b   1.000
_cell.length_c   1.000
_cell.angle_alpha   90.00
_cell.angle_beta   90.00
_cell.angle_gamma   90.00
#
_symmetry.space_group_name_H-M   'P 1'
#
loop_
_entity.id
_entity.type
_entity.pdbx_description
1 polymer ?
#
loop_
_entity_poly.entity_id
_entity_poly.type
_entity_poly.pdbx_seq_one_letter_code
_entity_poly.pdbx_strand_id
1 'polypeptide(L)'
;MTQDLFLAETRPIDHDNKVDAGIRECLQIGSGKSFITFAGAGSGKTYSLKEALDFLKDQHSTDFARRGKKIAVVTFTNNAADEIKDRIEQSSIFAVSTIHSFCWAAISGFNEDIRKWYQEKIPADLADLGEKERKGRAGKASEARNRSINRLTEKLEWLNVPRSFVYDPNGVNSSQSSLSHADVLKIFSNFLTAKPMMAEVIVNKFPFIFIDESQDTNKDVIGAFFQLQKAKEDQVVIGLMGDTMQRIFGGGEPDLGRTELEGWVPFDKAMNHRSARRIVGLGNQIRSEDDGRKQYAREGASEGFVRYFLLPYDVADKDTIEAQ
;
A
#
# COMPACT_ATOMS: atom_id res chain seq x y z
N MET A 1 11.41 23.35 29.45
CA MET A 1 12.00 22.78 28.22
C MET A 1 12.78 23.88 27.54
N THR A 2 14.07 23.68 27.28
CA THR A 2 14.90 24.66 26.55
C THR A 2 14.36 24.86 25.12
N GLN A 3 14.36 26.10 24.63
CA GLN A 3 13.73 26.48 23.34
C GLN A 3 14.31 25.75 22.12
N ASP A 4 15.50 25.15 22.26
CA ASP A 4 16.22 24.44 21.20
C ASP A 4 15.78 22.99 20.99
N LEU A 5 14.99 22.40 21.90
CA LEU A 5 14.61 20.97 21.82
C LEU A 5 13.85 20.60 20.55
N PHE A 6 13.18 21.57 19.93
CA PHE A 6 12.29 21.35 18.79
C PHE A 6 12.85 21.88 17.46
N LEU A 7 14.09 22.36 17.42
CA LEU A 7 14.61 22.97 16.21
C LEU A 7 15.30 21.91 15.34
N ALA A 8 14.66 21.49 14.26
CA ALA A 8 15.30 20.57 13.31
C ALA A 8 16.55 21.20 12.68
N GLU A 9 17.59 20.36 12.55
CA GLU A 9 18.75 20.65 11.71
C GLU A 9 18.31 20.88 10.26
N THR A 10 19.05 21.75 9.56
CA THR A 10 18.80 22.04 8.14
C THR A 10 19.81 21.33 7.27
N ARG A 11 19.37 20.93 6.07
CA ARG A 11 20.25 20.40 5.01
C ARG A 11 19.93 21.05 3.66
N PRO A 12 20.90 21.04 2.72
CA PRO A 12 20.67 21.45 1.34
C PRO A 12 19.51 20.69 0.69
N ILE A 13 18.84 21.32 -0.28
CA ILE A 13 17.66 20.74 -0.94
C ILE A 13 17.94 19.41 -1.65
N ASP A 14 19.18 19.18 -2.06
CA ASP A 14 19.67 18.02 -2.80
C ASP A 14 20.19 16.89 -1.90
N HIS A 15 20.00 16.97 -0.58
CA HIS A 15 20.48 15.96 0.37
C HIS A 15 20.04 14.53 0.03
N ASP A 16 18.81 14.36 -0.47
CA ASP A 16 18.25 13.07 -0.85
C ASP A 16 18.48 12.72 -2.35
N ASN A 17 19.23 13.51 -3.13
CA ASN A 17 19.44 13.21 -4.56
C ASN A 17 20.10 11.84 -4.80
N LYS A 18 20.98 11.42 -3.88
CA LYS A 18 21.59 10.08 -3.92
C LYS A 18 20.58 8.95 -3.78
N VAL A 19 19.46 9.19 -3.08
CA VAL A 19 18.38 8.22 -2.93
C VAL A 19 17.67 8.05 -4.27
N ASP A 20 17.34 9.16 -4.93
CA ASP A 20 16.66 9.12 -6.23
C ASP A 20 17.57 8.50 -7.31
N ALA A 21 18.88 8.75 -7.25
CA ALA A 21 19.87 8.06 -8.10
C ALA A 21 19.89 6.55 -7.84
N GLY A 22 19.93 6.11 -6.57
CA GLY A 22 19.89 4.69 -6.23
C GLY A 22 18.58 4.00 -6.62
N ILE A 23 17.44 4.69 -6.52
CA ILE A 23 16.15 4.19 -7.03
C ILE A 23 16.29 3.93 -8.54
N ARG A 24 16.82 4.89 -9.31
CA ARG A 24 17.02 4.72 -10.76
C ARG A 24 17.93 3.53 -11.10
N GLU A 25 18.97 3.27 -10.32
CA GLU A 25 19.82 2.08 -10.50
C GLU A 25 19.07 0.76 -10.35
N CYS A 26 17.99 0.73 -9.54
CA CYS A 26 17.14 -0.45 -9.40
C CYS A 26 16.17 -0.62 -10.58
N LEU A 27 15.90 0.43 -11.37
CA LEU A 27 14.91 0.44 -12.46
C LEU A 27 15.43 -0.23 -13.74
N GLN A 28 16.04 -1.40 -13.58
CA GLN A 28 16.55 -2.22 -14.67
C GLN A 28 16.02 -3.65 -14.54
N ILE A 29 15.33 -4.12 -15.56
CA ILE A 29 14.93 -5.53 -15.68
C ILE A 29 16.18 -6.40 -15.79
N GLY A 30 16.22 -7.51 -15.04
CA GLY A 30 17.40 -8.37 -14.95
C GLY A 30 18.44 -7.95 -13.90
N SER A 31 18.18 -6.88 -13.13
CA SER A 31 19.07 -6.47 -12.04
C SER A 31 18.97 -7.35 -10.80
N GLY A 32 17.87 -8.12 -10.68
CA GLY A 32 17.50 -8.84 -9.46
C GLY A 32 17.09 -7.93 -8.30
N LYS A 33 17.04 -6.61 -8.50
CA LYS A 33 16.86 -5.62 -7.43
C LYS A 33 15.52 -4.92 -7.51
N SER A 34 14.76 -5.03 -6.44
CA SER A 34 13.60 -4.20 -6.09
C SER A 34 13.98 -3.24 -4.97
N PHE A 35 13.10 -2.30 -4.60
CA PHE A 35 13.45 -1.30 -3.60
C PHE A 35 12.30 -0.94 -2.67
N ILE A 36 12.67 -0.51 -1.46
CA ILE A 36 11.76 0.04 -0.47
C ILE A 36 12.24 1.43 -0.12
N THR A 37 11.42 2.45 -0.38
CA THR A 37 11.70 3.83 -0.01
C THR A 37 10.87 4.22 1.19
N PHE A 38 11.57 4.48 2.29
CA PHE A 38 11.03 5.08 3.48
C PHE A 38 11.06 6.59 3.35
N ALA A 39 9.87 7.17 3.25
CA ALA A 39 9.71 8.56 2.88
C ALA A 39 8.73 9.21 3.86
N GLY A 40 9.28 9.83 4.91
CA GLY A 40 8.50 10.53 5.93
C GLY A 40 7.59 11.63 5.37
N ALA A 41 6.68 12.14 6.19
CA ALA A 41 5.78 13.22 5.75
C ALA A 41 6.56 14.39 5.15
N GLY A 42 6.15 14.87 3.98
CA GLY A 42 6.81 16.00 3.31
C GLY A 42 8.20 15.71 2.71
N SER A 43 8.65 14.45 2.64
CA SER A 43 9.97 14.07 2.08
C SER A 43 10.06 14.01 0.56
N GLY A 44 8.97 14.33 -0.15
CA GLY A 44 8.97 14.31 -1.62
C GLY A 44 8.77 12.91 -2.22
N LYS A 45 8.13 11.98 -1.50
CA LYS A 45 7.73 10.66 -2.02
C LYS A 45 7.11 10.72 -3.43
N THR A 46 6.08 11.55 -3.62
CA THR A 46 5.42 11.71 -4.93
C THR A 46 6.34 12.29 -6.01
N TYR A 47 7.32 13.12 -5.63
CA TYR A 47 8.34 13.64 -6.55
C TYR A 47 9.27 12.52 -7.01
N SER A 48 9.82 11.72 -6.09
CA SER A 48 10.66 10.56 -6.43
C SER A 48 9.93 9.55 -7.30
N LEU A 49 8.64 9.29 -7.02
CA LEU A 49 7.81 8.43 -7.86
C LEU A 49 7.70 8.99 -9.28
N LYS A 50 7.41 10.29 -9.43
CA LYS A 50 7.33 10.93 -10.75
C LYS A 50 8.66 10.81 -11.52
N GLU A 51 9.78 11.12 -10.88
CA GLU A 51 11.12 11.02 -11.49
C GLU A 51 11.43 9.60 -11.96
N ALA A 52 11.05 8.58 -11.18
CA ALA A 52 11.19 7.18 -11.57
C ALA A 52 10.30 6.82 -12.78
N LEU A 53 9.05 7.31 -12.80
CA LEU A 53 8.12 7.06 -13.91
C LEU A 53 8.56 7.76 -15.19
N ASP A 54 9.02 9.01 -15.11
CA ASP A 54 9.55 9.77 -16.25
C ASP A 54 10.79 9.07 -16.84
N PHE A 55 11.71 8.63 -15.99
CA PHE A 55 12.86 7.82 -16.41
C PHE A 55 12.41 6.56 -17.17
N LEU A 56 11.45 5.80 -16.66
CA LEU A 56 10.94 4.61 -17.33
C LEU A 56 10.18 4.92 -18.62
N LYS A 57 9.45 6.05 -18.68
CA LYS A 57 8.77 6.52 -19.90
C LYS A 57 9.79 6.76 -21.01
N ASP A 58 10.88 7.44 -20.70
CA ASP A 58 11.93 7.75 -21.65
C ASP A 58 12.64 6.48 -22.15
N GLN A 59 12.89 5.52 -21.26
CA GLN A 59 13.58 4.27 -21.62
C GLN A 59 12.70 3.25 -22.37
N HIS A 60 11.40 3.16 -22.02
CA HIS A 60 10.58 2.01 -22.41
C HIS A 60 9.30 2.34 -23.21
N SER A 61 8.93 3.61 -23.37
CA SER A 61 7.64 4.01 -23.97
C SER A 61 7.30 3.27 -25.26
N THR A 62 8.23 3.22 -26.22
CA THR A 62 8.01 2.61 -27.54
C THR A 62 7.91 1.08 -27.46
N ASP A 63 8.84 0.42 -26.75
CA ASP A 63 8.86 -1.05 -26.68
C ASP A 63 7.67 -1.61 -25.90
N PHE A 64 7.30 -0.96 -24.79
CA PHE A 64 6.18 -1.40 -23.97
C PHE A 64 4.85 -1.21 -24.68
N ALA A 65 4.65 -0.07 -25.35
CA ALA A 65 3.47 0.15 -26.17
C ALA A 65 3.31 -0.93 -27.26
N ARG A 66 4.39 -1.27 -27.97
CA ARG A 66 4.38 -2.29 -29.02
C ARG A 66 4.08 -3.70 -28.48
N ARG A 67 4.59 -4.03 -27.29
CA ARG A 67 4.42 -5.37 -26.67
C ARG A 67 3.18 -5.47 -25.78
N GLY A 68 2.37 -4.40 -25.67
CA GLY A 68 1.23 -4.36 -24.76
C GLY A 68 1.60 -4.43 -23.28
N LYS A 69 2.85 -4.10 -22.94
CA LYS A 69 3.32 -4.01 -21.54
C LYS A 69 2.97 -2.66 -20.95
N LYS A 70 2.83 -2.62 -19.63
CA LYS A 70 2.56 -1.41 -18.86
C LYS A 70 3.43 -1.35 -17.61
N ILE A 71 3.52 -0.17 -17.02
CA ILE A 71 4.09 0.08 -15.70
C ILE A 71 2.92 0.24 -14.75
N ALA A 72 2.81 -0.62 -13.74
CA ALA A 72 1.74 -0.54 -12.75
C ALA A 72 2.10 0.51 -11.69
N VAL A 73 1.18 1.42 -11.40
CA VAL A 73 1.32 2.39 -10.31
C VAL A 73 0.08 2.27 -9.43
N VAL A 74 0.30 1.71 -8.24
CA VAL A 74 -0.75 1.31 -7.33
C VAL A 74 -0.77 2.26 -6.13
N THR A 75 -1.94 2.80 -5.82
CA THR A 75 -2.13 3.71 -4.68
C THR A 75 -3.18 3.17 -3.71
N PHE A 76 -3.26 3.79 -2.54
CA PHE A 76 -4.28 3.46 -1.56
C PHE A 76 -5.65 4.10 -1.85
N THR A 77 -5.70 5.33 -2.39
CA THR A 77 -6.94 6.09 -2.64
C THR A 77 -7.13 6.48 -4.10
N ASN A 78 -8.40 6.67 -4.51
CA ASN A 78 -8.72 7.16 -5.85
C ASN A 78 -8.14 8.55 -6.11
N ASN A 79 -8.20 9.45 -5.12
CA ASN A 79 -7.64 10.80 -5.25
C ASN A 79 -6.13 10.77 -5.53
N ALA A 80 -5.38 9.92 -4.82
CA ALA A 80 -3.95 9.74 -5.09
C ALA A 80 -3.70 9.12 -6.47
N ALA A 81 -4.55 8.18 -6.90
CA ALA A 81 -4.44 7.60 -8.24
C ALA A 81 -4.65 8.67 -9.33
N ASP A 82 -5.67 9.52 -9.18
CA ASP A 82 -5.98 10.55 -10.16
C ASP A 82 -4.93 11.67 -10.17
N GLU A 83 -4.42 12.07 -9.00
CA GLU A 83 -3.29 12.99 -8.89
C GLU A 83 -2.05 12.47 -9.65
N ILE A 84 -1.73 11.18 -9.50
CA ILE A 84 -0.60 10.57 -10.21
C ILE A 84 -0.86 10.53 -11.72
N LYS A 85 -2.07 10.16 -12.17
CA LYS A 85 -2.41 10.12 -13.59
C LYS A 85 -2.25 11.48 -14.26
N ASP A 86 -2.66 12.55 -13.58
CA ASP A 86 -2.51 13.92 -14.09
C ASP A 86 -1.03 14.33 -14.15
N ARG A 87 -0.23 13.97 -13.13
CA ARG A 87 1.22 14.25 -13.10
C ARG A 87 2.02 13.55 -14.20
N ILE A 88 1.57 12.40 -14.70
CA ILE A 88 2.22 11.63 -15.77
C ILE A 88 1.56 11.83 -17.15
N GLU A 89 0.73 12.88 -17.28
CA GLU A 89 0.08 13.29 -18.52
C GLU A 89 -0.78 12.19 -19.16
N GLN A 90 -1.38 11.32 -18.35
CA GLN A 90 -2.26 10.23 -18.82
C GLN A 90 -1.60 9.29 -19.84
N SER A 91 -0.27 9.14 -19.80
CA SER A 91 0.46 8.30 -20.74
C SER A 91 0.01 6.83 -20.68
N SER A 92 -0.27 6.25 -21.85
CA SER A 92 -0.93 4.92 -21.98
C SER A 92 -0.09 3.74 -21.49
N ILE A 93 1.21 3.95 -21.34
CA ILE A 93 2.15 2.93 -20.81
C ILE A 93 1.97 2.72 -19.31
N PHE A 94 1.34 3.67 -18.60
CA PHE A 94 1.08 3.55 -17.17
C PHE A 94 -0.31 2.95 -16.93
N ALA A 95 -0.39 2.05 -15.95
CA ALA A 95 -1.64 1.52 -15.41
C ALA A 95 -1.75 2.01 -13.96
N VAL A 96 -2.42 3.15 -13.78
CA VAL A 96 -2.59 3.77 -12.46
C VAL A 96 -3.95 3.38 -11.87
N SER A 97 -3.95 2.82 -10.66
CA SER A 97 -5.18 2.39 -10.00
C SER A 97 -5.02 2.22 -8.50
N THR A 98 -6.13 2.11 -7.77
CA THR A 98 -6.08 1.65 -6.36
C THR A 98 -5.68 0.19 -6.26
N ILE A 99 -5.20 -0.24 -5.09
CA ILE A 99 -4.84 -1.64 -4.83
C ILE A 99 -5.96 -2.63 -5.17
N HIS A 100 -7.21 -2.30 -4.79
CA HIS A 100 -8.35 -3.16 -5.08
C HIS A 100 -8.64 -3.28 -6.58
N SER A 101 -8.55 -2.17 -7.30
CA SER A 101 -8.75 -2.14 -8.75
C SER A 101 -7.65 -2.94 -9.47
N PHE A 102 -6.40 -2.82 -9.02
CA PHE A 102 -5.29 -3.61 -9.53
C PHE A 102 -5.50 -5.11 -9.30
N CYS A 103 -5.78 -5.51 -8.06
CA CYS A 103 -6.03 -6.91 -7.70
C CYS A 103 -7.21 -7.50 -8.46
N TRP A 104 -8.33 -6.76 -8.57
CA TRP A 104 -9.47 -7.21 -9.36
C TRP A 104 -9.14 -7.35 -10.84
N ALA A 105 -8.46 -6.37 -11.44
CA ALA A 105 -8.07 -6.45 -12.85
C ALA A 105 -7.13 -7.64 -13.15
N ALA A 106 -6.37 -8.10 -12.15
CA ALA A 106 -5.53 -9.28 -12.25
C ALA A 106 -6.29 -10.61 -12.17
N ILE A 107 -7.33 -10.69 -11.33
CA ILE A 107 -8.09 -11.95 -11.10
C ILE A 107 -9.42 -12.02 -11.86
N SER A 108 -9.89 -10.93 -12.44
CA SER A 108 -11.14 -10.91 -13.19
C SER A 108 -11.06 -11.85 -14.39
N GLY A 109 -12.12 -12.62 -14.61
CA GLY A 109 -12.17 -13.67 -15.65
C GLY A 109 -11.70 -15.05 -15.18
N PHE A 110 -10.97 -15.16 -14.07
CA PHE A 110 -10.58 -16.45 -13.45
C PHE A 110 -11.72 -17.06 -12.62
N ASN A 111 -12.92 -17.08 -13.19
CA ASN A 111 -14.16 -17.42 -12.51
C ASN A 111 -14.15 -18.82 -11.86
N GLU A 112 -13.62 -19.83 -12.57
CA GLU A 112 -13.55 -21.19 -12.03
C GLU A 112 -12.51 -21.31 -10.90
N ASP A 113 -11.39 -20.61 -11.01
CA ASP A 113 -10.40 -20.57 -9.93
C ASP A 113 -10.95 -19.85 -8.69
N ILE A 114 -11.69 -18.74 -8.88
CA ILE A 114 -12.34 -18.01 -7.78
C ILE A 114 -13.36 -18.92 -7.09
N ARG A 115 -14.15 -19.63 -7.88
CA ARG A 115 -15.12 -20.62 -7.39
C ARG A 115 -14.45 -21.70 -6.56
N LYS A 116 -13.38 -22.33 -7.07
CA LYS A 116 -12.62 -23.35 -6.35
C LYS A 116 -12.02 -22.83 -5.05
N TRP A 117 -11.46 -21.62 -5.08
CA TRP A 117 -10.94 -20.98 -3.87
C TRP A 117 -12.02 -20.82 -2.80
N TYR A 118 -13.23 -20.39 -3.16
CA TYR A 118 -14.35 -20.35 -2.21
C TYR A 118 -14.79 -21.75 -1.75
N GLN A 119 -14.81 -22.74 -2.63
CA GLN A 119 -15.17 -24.12 -2.27
C GLN A 119 -14.19 -24.75 -1.27
N GLU A 120 -12.91 -24.36 -1.32
CA GLU A 120 -11.91 -24.78 -0.33
C GLU A 120 -12.03 -23.98 0.97
N LYS A 121 -12.22 -22.66 0.85
CA LYS A 121 -12.22 -21.74 1.99
C LYS A 121 -13.47 -21.84 2.86
N ILE A 122 -14.65 -21.87 2.25
CA ILE A 122 -15.93 -21.76 2.98
C ILE A 122 -16.11 -22.93 3.98
N PRO A 123 -15.82 -24.20 3.63
CA PRO A 123 -15.90 -25.29 4.61
C PRO A 123 -15.00 -25.09 5.84
N ALA A 124 -13.79 -24.56 5.67
CA ALA A 124 -12.90 -24.24 6.78
C ALA A 124 -13.46 -23.11 7.66
N ASP A 125 -13.97 -22.05 7.04
CA ASP A 125 -14.60 -20.93 7.76
C ASP A 125 -15.87 -21.39 8.52
N LEU A 126 -16.68 -22.29 7.92
CA LEU A 126 -17.85 -22.90 8.56
C LEU A 126 -17.47 -23.76 9.77
N ALA A 127 -16.40 -24.55 9.66
CA ALA A 127 -15.93 -25.40 10.77
C ALA A 127 -15.46 -24.55 11.96
N ASP A 128 -14.70 -23.48 11.72
CA ASP A 128 -14.25 -22.54 12.75
C ASP A 128 -15.43 -21.80 13.41
N LEU A 129 -16.38 -21.31 12.60
CA LEU A 129 -17.59 -20.64 13.12
C LEU A 129 -18.46 -21.60 13.94
N GLY A 130 -18.63 -22.85 13.49
CA GLY A 130 -19.37 -23.88 14.21
C GLY A 130 -18.75 -24.21 15.57
N GLU A 131 -17.43 -24.31 15.63
CA GLU A 131 -16.71 -24.55 16.89
C GLU A 131 -16.80 -23.35 17.84
N LYS A 132 -16.69 -22.12 17.32
CA LYS A 132 -16.88 -20.88 18.10
C LYS A 132 -18.31 -20.74 18.62
N GLU A 133 -19.30 -21.19 17.85
CA GLU A 133 -20.69 -21.19 18.30
C GLU A 133 -20.94 -22.22 19.40
N ARG A 134 -20.42 -23.45 19.23
CA ARG A 134 -20.52 -24.52 20.22
C ARG A 134 -19.91 -24.15 21.57
N LYS A 135 -18.79 -23.42 21.57
CA LYS A 135 -18.11 -22.91 22.78
C LYS A 135 -18.69 -21.60 23.31
N GLY A 136 -19.46 -20.90 22.49
CA GLY A 136 -19.98 -19.57 22.78
C GLY A 136 -21.17 -19.59 23.71
N ARG A 137 -21.47 -18.42 24.32
CA ARG A 137 -22.74 -18.20 25.02
C ARG A 137 -23.76 -17.56 24.06
N ALA A 138 -25.03 -17.80 24.34
CA ALA A 138 -26.13 -17.16 23.63
C ALA A 138 -26.07 -15.62 23.76
N GLY A 139 -26.52 -14.92 22.73
CA GLY A 139 -26.57 -13.45 22.66
C GLY A 139 -26.19 -12.92 21.28
N LYS A 140 -25.98 -11.60 21.17
CA LYS A 140 -25.70 -10.91 19.90
C LYS A 140 -24.56 -11.52 19.09
N ALA A 141 -23.51 -12.00 19.75
CA ALA A 141 -22.38 -12.65 19.09
C ALA A 141 -22.75 -14.01 18.48
N SER A 142 -23.61 -14.79 19.15
CA SER A 142 -24.16 -16.05 18.65
C SER A 142 -25.07 -15.80 17.44
N GLU A 143 -25.98 -14.82 17.53
CA GLU A 143 -26.82 -14.42 16.40
C GLU A 143 -25.99 -14.01 15.17
N ALA A 144 -24.92 -13.24 15.37
CA ALA A 144 -24.03 -12.83 14.27
C ALA A 144 -23.28 -14.02 13.64
N ARG A 145 -22.82 -14.99 14.44
CA ARG A 145 -22.20 -16.22 13.94
C ARG A 145 -23.20 -17.07 13.16
N ASN A 146 -24.40 -17.29 13.70
CA ASN A 146 -25.45 -18.06 13.02
C ASN A 146 -25.87 -17.43 11.69
N ARG A 147 -26.01 -16.09 11.63
CA ARG A 147 -26.22 -15.37 10.35
C ARG A 147 -25.09 -15.61 9.36
N SER A 148 -23.84 -15.61 9.83
CA SER A 148 -22.66 -15.85 8.99
C SER A 148 -22.61 -17.28 8.47
N ILE A 149 -22.92 -18.26 9.31
CA ILE A 149 -23.03 -19.68 8.95
C ILE A 149 -24.06 -19.86 7.84
N ASN A 150 -25.29 -19.38 8.04
CA ASN A 150 -26.35 -19.51 7.03
C ASN A 150 -25.93 -18.90 5.68
N ARG A 151 -25.40 -17.67 5.69
CA ARG A 151 -24.93 -16.99 4.48
C ARG A 151 -23.83 -17.77 3.76
N LEU A 152 -22.90 -18.36 4.51
CA LEU A 152 -21.80 -19.15 3.94
C LEU A 152 -22.30 -20.48 3.37
N THR A 153 -23.23 -21.15 4.04
CA THR A 153 -23.88 -22.36 3.53
C THR A 153 -24.62 -22.10 2.21
N GLU A 154 -25.44 -21.04 2.16
CA GLU A 154 -26.12 -20.63 0.92
C GLU A 154 -25.14 -20.29 -0.21
N LYS A 155 -24.02 -19.61 0.13
CA LYS A 155 -22.98 -19.32 -0.86
C LYS A 155 -22.32 -20.61 -1.35
N LEU A 156 -22.04 -21.58 -0.50
CA LEU A 156 -21.45 -22.86 -0.89
C LEU A 156 -22.38 -23.66 -1.82
N GLU A 157 -23.67 -23.71 -1.51
CA GLU A 157 -24.68 -24.33 -2.39
C GLU A 157 -24.75 -23.63 -3.75
N TRP A 158 -24.75 -22.30 -3.75
CA TRP A 158 -24.73 -21.52 -4.98
C TRP A 158 -23.50 -21.82 -5.84
N LEU A 159 -22.35 -22.12 -5.24
CA LEU A 159 -21.12 -22.49 -5.92
C LEU A 159 -21.14 -23.92 -6.52
N ASN A 160 -22.21 -24.70 -6.41
CA ASN A 160 -22.25 -26.07 -6.95
C ASN A 160 -22.20 -26.15 -8.49
N VAL A 161 -22.53 -25.05 -9.18
CA VAL A 161 -22.42 -24.93 -10.65
C VAL A 161 -21.42 -23.83 -11.02
N PRO A 162 -20.92 -23.78 -12.27
CA PRO A 162 -20.06 -22.68 -12.72
C PRO A 162 -20.71 -21.32 -12.53
N ARG A 163 -19.95 -20.34 -12.03
CA ARG A 163 -20.42 -18.98 -11.72
C ARG A 163 -19.52 -17.93 -12.33
N SER A 164 -20.09 -16.76 -12.59
CA SER A 164 -19.33 -15.54 -12.89
C SER A 164 -19.32 -14.63 -11.67
N PHE A 165 -18.20 -13.95 -11.50
CA PHE A 165 -17.99 -13.04 -10.37
C PHE A 165 -17.83 -11.60 -10.86
N VAL A 166 -18.28 -10.66 -10.03
CA VAL A 166 -18.17 -9.24 -10.30
C VAL A 166 -17.61 -8.51 -9.07
N TYR A 167 -17.04 -7.34 -9.29
CA TYR A 167 -16.55 -6.48 -8.23
C TYR A 167 -16.60 -5.03 -8.68
N ASP A 168 -17.08 -4.16 -7.79
CA ASP A 168 -16.98 -2.72 -7.94
C ASP A 168 -16.11 -2.15 -6.80
N PRO A 169 -14.95 -1.52 -7.09
CA PRO A 169 -14.12 -0.91 -6.06
C PRO A 169 -14.79 0.28 -5.36
N ASN A 170 -15.73 0.95 -6.02
CA ASN A 170 -16.43 2.15 -5.53
C ASN A 170 -17.87 1.85 -5.11
N GLY A 171 -18.34 0.61 -5.29
CA GLY A 171 -19.74 0.23 -5.14
C GLY A 171 -20.05 -0.66 -3.94
N VAL A 172 -21.35 -0.92 -3.76
CA VAL A 172 -21.85 -1.85 -2.76
C VAL A 172 -21.84 -3.27 -3.33
N ASN A 173 -20.91 -4.09 -2.84
CA ASN A 173 -20.75 -5.47 -3.27
C ASN A 173 -21.66 -6.43 -2.48
N SER A 174 -22.98 -6.27 -2.62
CA SER A 174 -23.99 -7.02 -1.85
C SER A 174 -24.56 -8.26 -2.55
N SER A 175 -24.35 -8.40 -3.87
CA SER A 175 -24.87 -9.55 -4.61
C SER A 175 -24.11 -10.84 -4.28
N GLN A 176 -24.76 -12.00 -4.47
CA GLN A 176 -24.12 -13.30 -4.21
C GLN A 176 -22.89 -13.56 -5.11
N SER A 177 -22.90 -12.99 -6.32
CA SER A 177 -21.78 -13.00 -7.28
C SER A 177 -20.73 -11.92 -7.04
N SER A 178 -20.99 -10.96 -6.14
CA SER A 178 -20.04 -9.89 -5.84
C SER A 178 -18.96 -10.37 -4.89
N LEU A 179 -17.71 -10.02 -5.18
CA LEU A 179 -16.61 -10.19 -4.23
C LEU A 179 -16.61 -9.04 -3.24
N SER A 180 -16.33 -9.33 -1.97
CA SER A 180 -16.01 -8.27 -1.01
C SER A 180 -14.62 -7.69 -1.28
N HIS A 181 -14.36 -6.47 -0.81
CA HIS A 181 -13.01 -5.87 -0.85
C HIS A 181 -11.96 -6.81 -0.26
N ALA A 182 -12.25 -7.45 0.87
CA ALA A 182 -11.35 -8.40 1.51
C ALA A 182 -11.12 -9.66 0.68
N ASP A 183 -12.13 -10.16 -0.02
CA ASP A 183 -12.00 -11.35 -0.88
C ASP A 183 -11.11 -11.06 -2.09
N VAL A 184 -11.26 -9.90 -2.73
CA VAL A 184 -10.40 -9.50 -3.86
C VAL A 184 -8.93 -9.56 -3.50
N LEU A 185 -8.54 -8.98 -2.35
CA LEU A 185 -7.15 -8.97 -1.90
C LEU A 185 -6.65 -10.38 -1.55
N LYS A 186 -7.46 -11.19 -0.85
CA LYS A 186 -7.08 -12.55 -0.45
C LYS A 186 -6.95 -13.49 -1.64
N ILE A 187 -7.89 -13.43 -2.57
CA ILE A 187 -7.88 -14.25 -3.79
C ILE A 187 -6.68 -13.87 -4.66
N PHE A 188 -6.45 -12.57 -4.88
CA PHE A 188 -5.27 -12.10 -5.61
C PHE A 188 -3.97 -12.63 -4.99
N SER A 189 -3.82 -12.45 -3.67
CA SER A 189 -2.62 -12.89 -2.95
C SER A 189 -2.43 -14.40 -3.05
N ASN A 190 -3.51 -15.18 -2.94
CA ASN A 190 -3.47 -16.64 -3.11
C ASN A 190 -3.11 -17.03 -4.54
N PHE A 191 -3.70 -16.39 -5.56
CA PHE A 191 -3.42 -16.74 -6.95
C PHE A 191 -1.99 -16.39 -7.34
N LEU A 192 -1.50 -15.22 -6.92
CA LEU A 192 -0.15 -14.78 -7.23
C LEU A 192 0.91 -15.72 -6.62
N THR A 193 0.65 -16.25 -5.43
CA THR A 193 1.58 -17.13 -4.71
C THR A 193 1.44 -18.61 -5.07
N ALA A 194 0.21 -19.10 -5.27
CA ALA A 194 -0.05 -20.52 -5.49
C ALA A 194 -0.06 -20.93 -6.99
N LYS A 195 -0.22 -19.99 -7.92
CA LYS A 195 -0.33 -20.29 -9.36
C LYS A 195 0.83 -19.67 -10.13
N PRO A 196 1.85 -20.45 -10.55
CA PRO A 196 2.98 -19.94 -11.33
C PRO A 196 2.57 -19.18 -12.60
N MET A 197 1.49 -19.61 -13.26
CA MET A 197 0.95 -18.93 -14.45
C MET A 197 0.46 -17.51 -14.15
N MET A 198 -0.09 -17.26 -12.95
CA MET A 198 -0.49 -15.91 -12.55
C MET A 198 0.73 -15.00 -12.42
N ALA A 199 1.81 -15.49 -11.80
CA ALA A 199 3.07 -14.76 -11.72
C ALA A 199 3.59 -14.41 -13.14
N GLU A 200 3.57 -15.35 -14.08
CA GLU A 200 3.94 -15.12 -15.48
C GLU A 200 3.08 -14.03 -16.15
N VAL A 201 1.75 -14.09 -15.97
CA VAL A 201 0.84 -13.08 -16.53
C VAL A 201 1.16 -11.69 -15.97
N ILE A 202 1.40 -11.58 -14.66
CA ILE A 202 1.72 -10.31 -14.01
C ILE A 202 3.04 -9.74 -14.50
N VAL A 203 4.15 -10.49 -14.48
CA VAL A 203 5.46 -9.94 -14.87
C VAL A 203 5.56 -9.63 -16.36
N ASN A 204 4.87 -10.40 -17.21
CA ASN A 204 4.82 -10.11 -18.65
C ASN A 204 4.04 -8.83 -18.95
N LYS A 205 2.96 -8.57 -18.21
CA LYS A 205 2.13 -7.37 -18.38
C LYS A 205 2.74 -6.16 -17.67
N PHE A 206 3.33 -6.34 -16.50
CA PHE A 206 3.84 -5.31 -15.60
C PHE A 206 5.28 -5.60 -15.15
N PRO A 207 6.30 -5.33 -15.98
CA PRO A 207 7.70 -5.50 -15.58
C PRO A 207 8.14 -4.54 -14.46
N PHE A 208 7.43 -3.42 -14.29
CA PHE A 208 7.64 -2.47 -13.21
C PHE A 208 6.33 -2.26 -12.45
N ILE A 209 6.38 -2.41 -11.13
CA ILE A 209 5.23 -2.26 -10.24
C ILE A 209 5.61 -1.31 -9.10
N PHE A 210 4.95 -0.16 -9.01
CA PHE A 210 5.13 0.80 -7.91
C PHE A 210 3.91 0.73 -6.99
N ILE A 211 4.15 0.69 -5.68
CA ILE A 211 3.11 0.72 -4.65
C ILE A 211 3.38 1.92 -3.74
N ASP A 212 2.55 2.93 -3.90
CA ASP A 212 2.52 4.11 -3.03
C ASP A 212 1.60 3.86 -1.81
N GLU A 213 1.96 4.45 -0.68
CA GLU A 213 1.37 4.15 0.64
C GLU A 213 1.43 2.65 0.97
N SER A 214 2.59 2.05 0.72
CA SER A 214 2.81 0.62 0.93
C SER A 214 2.58 0.18 2.38
N GLN A 215 2.71 1.07 3.37
CA GLN A 215 2.43 0.78 4.78
C GLN A 215 0.96 0.45 5.05
N ASP A 216 0.03 0.98 4.25
CA ASP A 216 -1.42 0.77 4.41
C ASP A 216 -1.95 -0.33 3.48
N THR A 217 -1.09 -0.85 2.61
CA THR A 217 -1.43 -1.97 1.72
C THR A 217 -1.54 -3.26 2.52
N ASN A 218 -2.57 -4.06 2.22
CA ASN A 218 -2.84 -5.32 2.93
C ASN A 218 -1.61 -6.24 2.98
N LYS A 219 -1.29 -6.77 4.17
CA LYS A 219 -0.13 -7.63 4.40
C LYS A 219 -0.03 -8.86 3.49
N ASP A 220 -1.16 -9.50 3.15
CA ASP A 220 -1.15 -10.70 2.31
C ASP A 220 -0.74 -10.34 0.88
N VAL A 221 -1.13 -9.14 0.43
CA VAL A 221 -0.79 -8.59 -0.89
C VAL A 221 0.68 -8.19 -0.94
N ILE A 222 1.19 -7.49 0.09
CA ILE A 222 2.62 -7.18 0.22
C ILE A 222 3.46 -8.47 0.24
N GLY A 223 3.06 -9.46 1.04
CA GLY A 223 3.71 -10.77 1.09
C GLY A 223 3.71 -11.48 -0.27
N ALA A 224 2.61 -11.38 -1.03
CA ALA A 224 2.53 -11.95 -2.37
C ALA A 224 3.48 -11.24 -3.37
N PHE A 225 3.66 -9.92 -3.25
CA PHE A 225 4.65 -9.20 -4.06
C PHE A 225 6.10 -9.54 -3.69
N PHE A 226 6.40 -9.76 -2.41
CA PHE A 226 7.72 -10.26 -2.00
C PHE A 226 8.01 -11.64 -2.61
N GLN A 227 7.02 -12.55 -2.59
CA GLN A 227 7.17 -13.86 -3.23
C GLN A 227 7.31 -13.75 -4.75
N LEU A 228 6.55 -12.85 -5.39
CA LEU A 228 6.65 -12.59 -6.82
C LEU A 228 8.05 -12.11 -7.21
N GLN A 229 8.58 -11.11 -6.49
CA GLN A 229 9.91 -10.56 -6.74
C GLN A 229 10.96 -11.66 -6.60
N LYS A 230 10.92 -12.44 -5.51
CA LYS A 230 11.85 -13.55 -5.30
C LYS A 230 11.79 -14.61 -6.41
N ALA A 231 10.59 -14.93 -6.91
CA ALA A 231 10.41 -15.95 -7.93
C ALA A 231 10.72 -15.45 -9.37
N LYS A 232 10.76 -14.13 -9.58
CA LYS A 232 10.83 -13.49 -10.91
C LYS A 232 11.79 -12.30 -10.93
N GLU A 233 12.86 -12.35 -10.14
CA GLU A 233 13.78 -11.22 -9.90
C GLU A 233 14.40 -10.64 -11.18
N ASP A 234 14.56 -11.46 -12.23
CA ASP A 234 15.07 -11.03 -13.53
C ASP A 234 14.00 -10.40 -14.45
N GLN A 235 12.72 -10.51 -14.10
CA GLN A 235 11.60 -10.12 -14.96
C GLN A 235 10.77 -8.97 -14.39
N VAL A 236 10.85 -8.72 -13.08
CA VAL A 236 10.06 -7.68 -12.41
C VAL A 236 10.91 -6.87 -11.44
N VAL A 237 10.69 -5.56 -11.45
CA VAL A 237 11.17 -4.64 -10.43
C VAL A 237 9.95 -4.06 -9.70
N ILE A 238 9.95 -4.19 -8.37
CA ILE A 238 8.89 -3.69 -7.51
C ILE A 238 9.44 -2.55 -6.65
N GLY A 239 8.77 -1.41 -6.66
CA GLY A 239 9.07 -0.25 -5.82
C GLY A 239 8.01 -0.05 -4.76
N LEU A 240 8.36 -0.23 -3.49
CA LEU A 240 7.47 0.07 -2.36
C LEU A 240 7.82 1.42 -1.78
N MET A 241 6.85 2.33 -1.67
CA MET A 241 7.08 3.69 -1.19
C MET A 241 6.08 4.05 -0.09
N GLY A 242 6.58 4.50 1.06
CA GLY A 242 5.71 4.72 2.20
C GLY A 242 6.42 5.18 3.47
N ASP A 243 5.64 5.31 4.54
CA ASP A 243 6.13 5.66 5.87
C ASP A 243 5.37 4.87 6.93
N THR A 244 6.05 3.97 7.64
CA THR A 244 5.46 3.11 8.66
C THR A 244 4.81 3.89 9.80
N MET A 245 5.30 5.10 10.12
CA MET A 245 4.70 5.99 11.12
C MET A 245 3.36 6.61 10.68
N GLN A 246 3.06 6.58 9.37
CA GLN A 246 1.80 7.06 8.80
C GLN A 246 0.78 5.94 8.59
N ARG A 247 1.07 4.71 9.03
CA ARG A 247 0.12 3.60 8.93
C ARG A 247 -1.04 3.82 9.88
N ILE A 248 -2.22 4.01 9.32
CA ILE A 248 -3.47 4.22 10.07
C ILE A 248 -4.51 3.12 9.83
N PHE A 249 -4.26 2.23 8.86
CA PHE A 249 -5.13 1.08 8.59
C PHE A 249 -4.55 -0.21 9.16
N GLY A 250 -5.32 -0.89 10.03
CA GLY A 250 -4.87 -2.09 10.74
C GLY A 250 -4.61 -3.33 9.89
N GLY A 251 -4.91 -3.29 8.58
CA GLY A 251 -4.62 -4.37 7.64
C GLY A 251 -3.22 -4.32 7.00
N GLY A 252 -2.47 -3.23 7.22
CA GLY A 252 -1.15 -3.01 6.63
C GLY A 252 -0.04 -3.86 7.23
N GLU A 253 1.05 -4.06 6.49
CA GLU A 253 2.24 -4.83 6.92
C GLU A 253 3.01 -4.09 8.06
N PRO A 254 2.97 -4.58 9.32
CA PRO A 254 3.65 -3.92 10.45
C PRO A 254 5.17 -3.90 10.34
N ASP A 255 5.77 -4.91 9.71
CA ASP A 255 7.21 -5.09 9.71
C ASP A 255 7.83 -4.69 8.36
N LEU A 256 7.13 -3.84 7.61
CA LEU A 256 7.55 -3.42 6.28
C LEU A 256 8.95 -2.79 6.32
N GLY A 257 9.91 -3.54 5.77
CA GLY A 257 11.34 -3.21 5.75
C GLY A 257 12.00 -3.07 7.13
N ARG A 258 11.46 -3.75 8.15
CA ARG A 258 12.17 -4.03 9.41
C ARG A 258 13.03 -5.30 9.33
N THR A 259 12.82 -6.13 8.31
CA THR A 259 13.61 -7.32 8.01
C THR A 259 14.44 -7.10 6.76
N GLU A 260 15.67 -7.60 6.75
CA GLU A 260 16.46 -7.67 5.52
C GLU A 260 15.76 -8.61 4.54
N LEU A 261 15.49 -8.10 3.34
CA LEU A 261 14.87 -8.84 2.26
C LEU A 261 15.89 -8.97 1.14
N GLU A 262 16.32 -10.20 0.87
CA GLU A 262 17.17 -10.53 -0.27
C GLU A 262 16.55 -10.00 -1.57
N GLY A 263 17.34 -9.29 -2.39
CA GLY A 263 16.84 -8.65 -3.61
C GLY A 263 16.15 -7.29 -3.40
N TRP A 264 16.11 -6.74 -2.19
CA TRP A 264 15.51 -5.43 -1.90
C TRP A 264 16.53 -4.42 -1.39
N VAL A 265 16.56 -3.24 -2.03
CA VAL A 265 17.41 -2.13 -1.64
C VAL A 265 16.61 -1.12 -0.80
N PRO A 266 16.94 -0.90 0.48
CA PRO A 266 16.29 0.09 1.31
C PRO A 266 16.84 1.49 1.02
N PHE A 267 15.94 2.46 0.93
CA PHE A 267 16.24 3.88 0.79
C PHE A 267 15.52 4.67 1.87
N ASP A 268 16.19 5.67 2.45
CA ASP A 268 15.61 6.57 3.46
C ASP A 268 15.70 8.01 2.97
N LYS A 269 14.54 8.67 2.79
CA LYS A 269 14.45 10.10 2.46
C LYS A 269 14.32 10.91 3.73
N ALA A 270 15.42 11.56 4.11
CA ALA A 270 15.51 12.31 5.35
C ALA A 270 15.10 13.77 5.19
N MET A 271 14.90 14.31 3.98
CA MET A 271 14.46 15.70 3.84
C MET A 271 12.99 15.89 4.20
N ASN A 272 12.65 17.07 4.71
CA ASN A 272 11.29 17.57 4.78
C ASN A 272 11.22 18.90 4.01
N HIS A 273 10.49 18.88 2.89
CA HIS A 273 10.33 20.02 2.00
C HIS A 273 9.08 20.86 2.29
N ARG A 274 8.22 20.41 3.23
CA ARG A 274 6.89 20.99 3.46
C ARG A 274 6.83 21.87 4.70
N SER A 275 7.47 21.44 5.78
CA SER A 275 7.21 21.96 7.12
C SER A 275 8.30 22.89 7.62
N ALA A 276 7.91 23.82 8.51
CA ALA A 276 8.84 24.67 9.24
C ALA A 276 9.70 23.87 10.23
N ARG A 277 10.86 24.41 10.60
CA ARG A 277 11.89 23.69 11.40
C ARG A 277 11.34 23.16 12.73
N ARG A 278 10.52 23.94 13.44
CA ARG A 278 9.92 23.51 14.72
C ARG A 278 8.90 22.38 14.56
N ILE A 279 8.19 22.35 13.45
CA ILE A 279 7.23 21.27 13.13
C ILE A 279 7.98 19.97 12.82
N VAL A 280 9.06 20.06 12.02
CA VAL A 280 9.93 18.91 11.73
C VAL A 280 10.57 18.37 13.01
N GLY A 281 11.07 19.25 13.88
CA GLY A 281 11.69 18.83 15.13
C GLY A 281 10.70 18.16 16.09
N LEU A 282 9.46 18.67 16.20
CA LEU A 282 8.40 17.96 16.92
C LEU A 282 8.13 16.58 16.32
N GLY A 283 8.03 16.48 14.98
CA GLY A 283 7.87 15.21 14.29
C GLY A 283 8.98 14.21 14.64
N ASN A 284 10.25 14.64 14.61
CA ASN A 284 11.39 13.81 14.98
C ASN A 284 11.32 13.31 16.43
N GLN A 285 10.81 14.11 17.36
CA GLN A 285 10.63 13.66 18.74
C GLN A 285 9.57 12.58 18.86
N ILE A 286 8.40 12.78 18.23
CA ILE A 286 7.32 11.78 18.23
C ILE A 286 7.81 10.45 17.64
N ARG A 287 8.61 10.51 16.57
CA ARG A 287 9.19 9.31 15.93
C ARG A 287 10.29 8.63 16.73
N SER A 288 10.97 9.36 17.61
CA SER A 288 12.15 8.84 18.32
C SER A 288 11.86 7.66 19.23
N GLU A 289 10.61 7.52 19.69
CA GLU A 289 10.16 6.41 20.54
C GLU A 289 9.68 5.17 19.74
N ASP A 290 9.49 5.28 18.41
CA ASP A 290 9.02 4.16 17.57
C ASP A 290 10.10 3.64 16.61
N ASP A 291 10.40 4.38 15.53
CA ASP A 291 11.31 3.92 14.47
C ASP A 291 12.67 4.60 14.49
N GLY A 292 12.85 5.64 15.31
CA GLY A 292 14.12 6.36 15.46
C GLY A 292 14.53 7.17 14.23
N ARG A 293 13.72 7.23 13.17
CA ARG A 293 14.03 8.01 11.96
C ARG A 293 13.94 9.50 12.23
N LYS A 294 14.82 10.27 11.58
CA LYS A 294 14.89 11.72 11.72
C LYS A 294 14.84 12.38 10.34
N GLN A 295 14.07 13.45 10.25
CA GLN A 295 14.04 14.33 9.10
C GLN A 295 14.80 15.64 9.36
N TYR A 296 15.38 16.19 8.30
CA TYR A 296 16.00 17.50 8.25
C TYR A 296 15.03 18.49 7.61
N ALA A 297 15.01 19.73 8.12
CA ALA A 297 14.32 20.80 7.44
C ALA A 297 15.15 21.29 6.24
N ARG A 298 14.51 21.86 5.23
CA ARG A 298 15.22 22.52 4.13
C ARG A 298 15.99 23.74 4.62
N GLU A 299 17.20 23.97 4.10
CA GLU A 299 17.88 25.25 4.25
C GLU A 299 16.99 26.42 3.79
N GLY A 300 16.91 27.45 4.63
CA GLY A 300 15.99 28.58 4.41
C GLY A 300 14.55 28.32 4.84
N ALA A 301 14.21 27.14 5.39
CA ALA A 301 12.90 26.91 6.01
C ALA A 301 12.71 27.86 7.19
N SER A 302 11.51 28.43 7.31
CA SER A 302 11.14 29.26 8.46
C SER A 302 11.24 28.43 9.74
N GLU A 303 11.54 29.09 10.86
CA GLU A 303 11.56 28.37 12.14
C GLU A 303 10.18 27.83 12.51
N GLY A 304 9.12 28.60 12.23
CA GLY A 304 7.76 28.29 12.65
C GLY A 304 7.59 28.29 14.16
N PHE A 305 6.44 27.83 14.65
CA PHE A 305 6.15 27.65 16.06
C PHE A 305 5.25 26.43 16.27
N VAL A 306 5.31 25.86 17.45
CA VAL A 306 4.42 24.79 17.93
C VAL A 306 3.86 25.26 19.27
N ARG A 307 2.54 25.28 19.41
CA ARG A 307 1.84 25.55 20.67
C ARG A 307 1.14 24.28 21.10
N TYR A 308 1.39 23.82 22.32
CA TYR A 308 0.75 22.65 22.89
C TYR A 308 -0.16 23.10 24.04
N PHE A 309 -1.46 22.80 23.92
CA PHE A 309 -2.45 23.15 24.91
C PHE A 309 -2.90 21.87 25.62
N LEU A 310 -2.70 21.80 26.94
CA LEU A 310 -3.20 20.71 27.78
C LEU A 310 -4.41 21.22 28.56
N LEU A 311 -5.61 20.87 28.09
CA LEU A 311 -6.87 21.37 28.64
C LEU A 311 -7.65 20.24 29.34
N PRO A 312 -8.38 20.53 30.44
CA PRO A 312 -9.38 19.62 30.98
C PRO A 312 -10.43 19.24 29.93
N TYR A 313 -10.98 18.02 30.01
CA TYR A 313 -11.95 17.51 29.05
C TYR A 313 -13.22 18.38 28.96
N ASP A 314 -13.61 18.99 30.08
CA ASP A 314 -14.82 19.78 30.28
C ASP A 314 -14.65 21.29 30.05
N VAL A 315 -13.51 21.73 29.48
CA VAL A 315 -13.34 23.13 29.08
C VAL A 315 -14.42 23.51 28.06
N ALA A 316 -15.20 24.53 28.43
CA ALA A 316 -16.36 24.97 27.66
C ALA A 316 -16.00 25.75 26.39
N ASP A 317 -14.83 26.39 26.35
CA ASP A 317 -14.40 27.25 25.24
C ASP A 317 -12.92 27.03 24.92
N LYS A 318 -12.65 26.08 24.01
CA LYS A 318 -11.30 25.73 23.55
C LYS A 318 -10.74 26.79 22.62
N ASP A 319 -11.57 27.35 21.75
CA ASP A 319 -11.16 28.28 20.69
C ASP A 319 -10.58 29.58 21.28
N THR A 320 -11.17 30.09 22.37
CA THR A 320 -10.65 31.27 23.07
C THR A 320 -9.26 31.03 23.67
N ILE A 321 -8.96 29.80 24.10
CA ILE A 321 -7.66 29.45 24.68
C ILE A 321 -6.60 29.29 23.57
N GLU A 322 -6.98 28.70 22.45
CA GLU A 322 -6.08 28.50 21.30
C GLU A 322 -5.74 29.82 20.57
N ALA A 323 -6.57 30.85 20.71
CA ALA A 323 -6.37 32.17 20.13
C ALA A 323 -5.31 33.03 20.85
N GLN A 324 -4.85 32.64 22.05
CA GLN A 324 -3.78 33.31 22.81
C GLN A 324 -2.40 32.84 22.33
#